data_AF-A0A7I8MWX9-F1
#
_entry.id   AF-A0A7I8MWX9-F1
#
_cell.length_a   1.000
_cell.length_b   1.000
_cell.length_c   1.000
_cell.angle_alpha   90.00
_cell.angle_beta   90.00
_cell.angle_gamma   90.00
#
_symmetry.space_group_name_H-M   'P 1'
#
loop_
_entity.id
_entity.type
_entity.pdbx_description
1 polymer ?
#
loop_
_entity_poly.entity_id
_entity_poly.type
_entity_poly.pdbx_seq_one_letter_code
_entity_poly.pdbx_strand_id
1 'polypeptide(L)'
;MTDSWEDKLSCAIQCPRCEKKLAATDKRILSVYDHEPICMSCKSEEEGRPDYAAISKNTIGQCLAETELMYGDPKGYCYYHFYPFTC
;
A
#
# COMPACT_ATOMS: atom_id res chain seq x y z
N MET A 1 -7.53 16.41 -14.62
CA MET A 1 -7.91 15.11 -14.04
C MET A 1 -6.84 14.80 -13.04
N THR A 2 -7.11 14.96 -11.75
CA THR A 2 -6.21 14.51 -10.70
C THR A 2 -6.21 13.01 -10.75
N ASP A 3 -5.22 12.38 -11.39
CA ASP A 3 -5.01 10.93 -11.30
C ASP A 3 -5.08 10.57 -9.81
N SER A 4 -6.14 9.87 -9.42
CA SER A 4 -6.30 9.43 -8.05
C SER A 4 -5.13 8.50 -7.73
N TRP A 5 -4.69 8.49 -6.47
CA TRP A 5 -3.74 7.48 -6.01
C TRP A 5 -4.27 6.06 -6.33
N GLU A 6 -5.61 5.90 -6.41
CA GLU A 6 -6.30 4.71 -6.88
C GLU A 6 -5.89 4.33 -8.30
N ASP A 7 -5.92 5.23 -9.28
CA ASP A 7 -5.57 4.90 -10.67
C ASP A 7 -4.09 4.50 -10.82
N LYS A 8 -3.21 5.12 -10.05
CA LYS A 8 -1.76 4.81 -10.07
C LYS A 8 -1.42 3.50 -9.35
N LEU A 9 -2.16 3.12 -8.32
CA LEU A 9 -1.87 1.96 -7.47
C LEU A 9 -2.71 0.72 -7.80
N SER A 10 -3.94 0.89 -8.27
CA SER A 10 -4.87 -0.19 -8.62
C SER A 10 -4.33 -1.04 -9.77
N CYS A 11 -3.71 -0.43 -10.77
CA CYS A 11 -3.25 -1.11 -11.99
C CYS A 11 -1.83 -1.67 -11.94
N ALA A 12 -1.24 -1.88 -10.76
CA ALA A 12 0.08 -2.52 -10.64
C ALA A 12 0.03 -3.96 -11.22
N ILE A 13 0.63 -4.18 -12.39
CA ILE A 13 0.70 -5.48 -13.07
C ILE A 13 1.85 -6.37 -12.56
N GLN A 14 2.72 -5.82 -11.70
CA GLN A 14 3.90 -6.48 -11.18
C GLN A 14 4.21 -5.95 -9.77
N CYS A 15 4.61 -6.85 -8.88
CA CYS A 15 5.10 -6.49 -7.55
C CYS A 15 6.52 -5.91 -7.67
N PRO A 16 6.80 -4.69 -7.17
CA PRO A 16 8.13 -4.08 -7.29
C PRO A 16 9.19 -4.75 -6.40
N ARG A 17 8.79 -5.56 -5.41
CA ARG A 17 9.70 -6.24 -4.47
C ARG A 17 10.24 -7.57 -4.98
N CYS A 18 9.36 -8.38 -5.56
CA CYS A 18 9.69 -9.74 -5.98
C CYS A 18 9.48 -9.98 -7.47
N GLU A 19 9.13 -8.93 -8.22
CA GLU A 19 8.91 -8.94 -9.67
C GLU A 19 7.80 -9.91 -10.13
N LYS A 20 7.02 -10.44 -9.19
CA LYS A 20 5.90 -11.34 -9.49
C LYS A 20 4.82 -10.58 -10.26
N LYS A 21 4.35 -11.17 -11.37
CA LYS A 21 3.18 -10.66 -12.10
C LYS A 21 1.93 -10.73 -11.22
N LEU A 22 1.13 -9.67 -11.28
CA LEU A 22 -0.11 -9.52 -10.52
C LEU A 22 -1.29 -9.47 -11.50
N ALA A 23 -2.16 -10.49 -11.44
CA ALA A 23 -3.40 -10.51 -12.18
C ALA A 23 -4.43 -9.54 -11.58
N ALA A 24 -5.52 -9.26 -12.31
CA ALA A 24 -6.58 -8.39 -11.80
C ALA A 24 -7.17 -8.93 -10.49
N THR A 25 -7.34 -10.26 -10.39
CA THR A 25 -7.86 -10.95 -9.20
C THR A 25 -6.86 -11.08 -8.05
N ASP A 26 -5.59 -10.77 -8.27
CA ASP A 26 -4.58 -10.89 -7.21
C ASP A 26 -4.70 -9.75 -6.21
N LYS A 27 -4.65 -10.10 -4.93
CA LYS A 27 -4.66 -9.10 -3.85
C LYS A 27 -3.33 -8.36 -3.79
N ARG A 28 -3.44 -7.05 -3.62
CA ARG A 28 -2.36 -6.07 -3.46
C ARG A 28 -2.57 -5.32 -2.16
N ILE A 29 -1.49 -4.85 -1.57
CA ILE A 29 -1.53 -4.03 -0.36
C ILE A 29 -0.37 -3.05 -0.41
N LEU A 30 -0.53 -1.86 0.15
CA LEU A 30 0.54 -0.89 0.22
C LEU A 30 1.53 -1.29 1.32
N SER A 31 2.81 -1.23 0.99
CA SER A 31 3.89 -1.39 1.95
C SER A 31 3.84 -0.29 3.00
N VAL A 32 4.04 -0.63 4.26
CA VAL A 32 4.15 0.37 5.34
C VAL A 32 5.49 1.09 5.34
N TYR A 33 6.45 0.64 4.53
CA TYR A 33 7.82 1.17 4.48
C TYR A 33 8.02 2.18 3.34
N ASP A 34 7.44 1.93 2.17
CA ASP A 34 7.63 2.77 0.99
C ASP A 34 6.34 3.10 0.23
N HIS A 35 5.17 2.69 0.75
CA HIS A 35 3.86 2.96 0.17
C HIS A 35 3.63 2.37 -1.23
N GLU A 36 4.50 1.45 -1.67
CA GLU A 36 4.37 0.78 -2.97
C GLU A 36 3.35 -0.39 -2.90
N PRO A 37 2.63 -0.69 -3.99
CA PRO A 37 1.70 -1.80 -4.05
C PRO A 37 2.46 -3.13 -4.17
N ILE A 38 2.49 -3.91 -3.10
CA ILE A 38 3.17 -5.19 -3.03
C ILE A 38 2.18 -6.36 -3.02
N CYS A 39 2.68 -7.54 -3.38
CA CYS A 39 1.88 -8.76 -3.27
C CYS A 39 1.75 -9.22 -1.81
N MET A 40 0.73 -10.03 -1.53
CA MET A 40 0.51 -10.55 -0.17
C MET A 40 1.68 -11.36 0.39
N SER A 41 2.47 -12.02 -0.46
CA SER A 41 3.67 -12.75 -0.01
C SER A 41 4.73 -11.80 0.53
N CYS A 42 5.03 -10.70 -0.18
CA CYS A 42 5.97 -9.69 0.29
C CYS A 42 5.43 -8.96 1.52
N LYS A 43 4.10 -8.78 1.64
CA LYS A 43 3.50 -8.25 2.87
C LYS A 43 3.76 -9.15 4.06
N SER A 44 3.62 -10.47 3.91
CA SER A 44 3.92 -11.41 4.99
C SER A 44 5.40 -11.36 5.41
N GLU A 45 6.31 -11.12 4.46
CA GLU A 45 7.73 -10.90 4.78
C GLU A 45 7.96 -9.59 5.55
N GLU A 46 7.24 -8.51 5.19
CA GLU A 46 7.26 -7.25 5.93
C GLU A 46 6.74 -7.42 7.36
N GLU A 47 5.61 -8.11 7.53
CA GLU A 47 4.98 -8.39 8.83
C GLU A 47 5.87 -9.22 9.75
N GLY A 48 6.76 -10.04 9.18
CA GLY A 48 7.75 -10.82 9.92
C GLY A 48 8.95 -10.03 10.43
N ARG A 49 9.12 -8.76 10.02
CA ARG A 49 10.26 -7.95 10.45
C ARG A 49 10.10 -7.49 11.90
N PRO A 50 11.19 -7.46 12.69
CA PRO A 50 11.12 -7.09 14.10
C PRO A 50 10.68 -5.64 14.35
N ASP A 51 10.87 -4.76 13.36
CA ASP A 51 10.52 -3.34 13.42
C ASP A 51 9.09 -3.05 12.90
N TYR A 52 8.42 -4.03 12.31
CA TYR A 52 7.13 -3.84 11.62
C TYR A 52 6.06 -3.19 12.51
N ALA A 53 5.95 -3.61 13.77
CA ALA A 53 4.96 -3.07 14.69
C ALA A 53 5.17 -1.57 15.01
N ALA A 54 6.42 -1.12 15.03
CA ALA A 54 6.75 0.29 15.22
C ALA A 54 6.52 1.09 13.94
N ILE A 55 6.99 0.55 12.80
CA ILE A 55 6.83 1.17 11.49
C ILE A 55 5.36 1.32 11.13
N SER A 56 4.57 0.24 11.18
CA SER A 56 3.12 0.27 10.88
C SER A 56 2.34 1.31 11.68
N LYS A 57 2.64 1.48 12.97
CA LYS A 57 2.03 2.53 13.81
C LYS A 57 2.43 3.93 13.35
N ASN A 58 3.69 4.13 13.00
CA ASN A 58 4.18 5.40 12.46
C ASN A 58 3.55 5.71 11.11
N THR A 59 3.42 4.70 10.24
CA THR A 59 2.80 4.83 8.90
C THR A 59 1.35 5.29 9.00
N ILE A 60 0.56 4.83 9.99
CA ILE A 60 -0.81 5.36 10.18
C ILE A 60 -0.78 6.86 10.44
N GLY A 61 0.11 7.31 11.33
CA GLY A 61 0.24 8.73 11.68
C GLY A 61 0.73 9.59 10.52
N GLN A 62 1.79 9.14 9.83
CA GLN A 62 2.35 9.84 8.67
C GLN A 62 1.38 9.88 7.50
N CYS A 63 0.76 8.74 7.19
CA CYS A 63 -0.18 8.65 6.08
C CYS A 63 -1.39 9.56 6.32
N LEU A 64 -1.99 9.59 7.51
CA LEU A 64 -3.12 10.49 7.77
C LEU A 64 -2.71 11.97 7.57
N ALA A 65 -1.53 12.37 8.03
CA ALA A 65 -1.03 13.73 7.88
C ALA A 65 -0.73 14.11 6.40
N GLU A 66 -0.12 13.20 5.64
CA GLU A 66 0.25 13.44 4.23
C GLU A 66 -0.95 13.37 3.29
N THR A 67 -1.90 12.48 3.56
CA THR A 67 -3.05 12.22 2.68
C THR A 67 -4.14 13.28 2.83
N GLU A 68 -4.27 13.87 4.03
CA GLU A 68 -5.11 15.05 4.25
C GLU A 68 -4.64 16.25 3.41
N LEU A 69 -3.32 16.40 3.23
CA LEU A 69 -2.72 17.47 2.42
C LEU A 69 -2.77 17.19 0.90
N MET A 70 -2.56 15.95 0.47
CA MET A 70 -2.37 15.63 -0.95
C MET A 70 -3.60 15.10 -1.69
N TYR A 71 -4.50 14.37 -1.02
CA TYR A 71 -5.51 13.57 -1.73
C TYR A 71 -6.96 13.85 -1.33
N GLY A 72 -7.21 14.62 -0.26
CA GLY A 72 -8.56 15.03 0.15
C GLY A 72 -9.46 13.91 0.69
N ASP A 73 -9.09 12.63 0.49
CA ASP A 73 -9.66 11.46 1.15
C ASP A 73 -8.57 10.63 1.86
N PRO A 74 -8.23 11.00 3.11
CA PRO A 74 -7.22 10.30 3.90
C PRO A 74 -7.59 8.86 4.24
N LYS A 75 -8.88 8.49 4.15
CA LYS A 75 -9.32 7.16 4.57
C LYS A 75 -8.98 6.11 3.51
N GLY A 76 -9.17 6.40 2.23
CA GLY A 76 -8.90 5.44 1.16
C GLY A 76 -7.44 4.98 1.14
N TYR A 77 -6.51 5.87 0.81
CA TYR A 77 -5.08 5.53 0.63
C TYR A 77 -4.45 4.90 1.88
N CYS A 78 -4.70 5.48 3.06
CA CYS A 78 -4.14 4.94 4.31
C CYS A 78 -4.71 3.59 4.68
N TYR A 79 -5.98 3.32 4.35
CA TYR A 79 -6.61 2.03 4.60
C TYR A 79 -5.94 0.89 3.82
N TYR A 80 -5.45 1.15 2.60
CA TYR A 80 -4.82 0.13 1.78
C TYR A 80 -3.41 -0.29 2.23
N HIS A 81 -2.86 0.31 3.29
CA HIS A 81 -1.67 -0.21 3.97
C HIS A 81 -1.96 -1.39 4.90
N PHE A 82 -3.24 -1.55 5.27
CA PHE A 82 -3.72 -2.54 6.23
C PHE A 82 -4.75 -3.49 5.64
N TYR A 83 -5.44 -3.06 4.57
CA TYR A 83 -6.45 -3.86 3.91
C TYR A 83 -6.09 -4.04 2.43
N PRO A 84 -6.04 -5.29 1.95
CA PRO A 84 -5.71 -5.54 0.57
C PRO A 84 -6.85 -5.18 -0.39
N PHE A 85 -6.49 -4.82 -1.61
CA PHE A 85 -7.37 -4.50 -2.72
C PHE A 85 -7.05 -5.33 -3.96
N THR A 86 -7.95 -5.32 -4.93
CA THR A 86 -7.73 -5.85 -6.28
C THR A 86 -7.78 -4.71 -7.28
N CYS A 87 -7.21 -4.94 -8.47
CA CYS A 87 -7.35 -4.02 -9.60
C CYS A 87 -8.79 -3.99 -10.09
#